data_AF-A0A183D326-F1
#
_entry.id   AF-A0A183D326-F1
#
_cell.length_a   1.000
_cell.length_b   1.000
_cell.length_c   1.000
_cell.angle_alpha   90.00
_cell.angle_beta   90.00
_cell.angle_gamma   90.00
#
_symmetry.space_group_name_H-M   'P 1'
#
loop_
_entity.id
_entity.type
_entity.pdbx_description
1 polymer ?
#
loop_
_entity_poly.entity_id
_entity_poly.type
_entity_poly.pdbx_seq_one_letter_code
_entity_poly.pdbx_strand_id
1 'polypeptide(L)'
;MCAEREVFVLDDGSEVDLDLGNYERFLNVRLSRDNNITTGKIYQQVIERERRGDYLGKTVQTIPHITGAIIEWVERVAAIPVDGSDKRPDVCIIELGGTIGDIEGMPFVAAFEKFQRPAFRDRLMTVHVSLIVDPKSTGEPKTKPMQNSMRHLRASGLVPDLLVCRSEQQLSNALRDKIAAFGMLEPEQVVCIYDVKNIYEVPLLLHSANTLPMIIDRLKLPSPRNLLAKQNLYQWIFLSNS
;
A
#
# COMPACT_ATOMS: atom_id res chain seq x y z
N MET A 1 -6.38 29.12 8.24
CA MET A 1 -5.13 28.66 7.61
C MET A 1 -5.36 27.20 7.22
N CYS A 2 -5.76 26.95 5.98
CA CYS A 2 -5.80 25.60 5.42
C CYS A 2 -4.41 25.30 4.91
N ALA A 3 -3.67 24.46 5.62
CA ALA A 3 -2.38 23.97 5.18
C ALA A 3 -2.52 22.46 4.94
N GLU A 4 -2.44 22.10 3.66
CA GLU A 4 -1.87 20.85 3.11
C GLU A 4 -2.74 19.76 2.48
N ARG A 5 -4.08 19.78 2.44
CA ARG A 5 -4.82 18.81 1.60
C ARG A 5 -6.10 19.38 0.98
N GLU A 6 -6.31 19.09 -0.30
CA GLU A 6 -7.63 19.20 -0.93
C GLU A 6 -8.54 18.13 -0.30
N VAL A 7 -9.80 18.48 -0.06
CA VAL A 7 -10.79 17.58 0.55
C VAL A 7 -11.57 16.89 -0.56
N PHE A 8 -11.73 15.57 -0.45
CA PHE A 8 -12.65 14.80 -1.30
C PHE A 8 -13.92 14.48 -0.53
N VAL A 9 -15.08 14.56 -1.20
CA VAL A 9 -16.38 14.27 -0.60
C VAL A 9 -16.86 12.94 -1.17
N LEU A 10 -17.05 11.95 -0.30
CA LEU A 10 -17.59 10.63 -0.69
C LEU A 10 -19.11 10.68 -0.90
N ASP A 11 -19.64 9.64 -1.54
CA ASP A 11 -21.10 9.47 -1.77
C ASP A 11 -21.91 9.49 -0.46
N ASP A 12 -21.31 9.11 0.68
CA ASP A 12 -21.93 9.14 2.01
C ASP A 12 -21.91 10.52 2.69
N GLY A 13 -21.39 11.55 1.98
CA GLY A 13 -21.29 12.93 2.45
C GLY A 13 -20.11 13.19 3.40
N SER A 14 -19.22 12.23 3.60
CA SER A 14 -18.04 12.43 4.44
C SER A 14 -16.90 13.13 3.70
N GLU A 15 -16.24 14.02 4.43
CA GLU A 15 -15.00 14.67 3.99
C GLU A 15 -13.82 13.76 4.30
N VAL A 16 -13.06 13.40 3.28
CA VAL A 16 -11.92 12.50 3.35
C VAL A 16 -10.72 13.03 2.58
N ASP A 17 -9.62 12.30 2.67
CA ASP A 17 -8.40 12.58 1.94
C ASP A 17 -8.60 12.53 0.42
N LEU A 18 -7.94 13.43 -0.33
CA LEU A 18 -7.95 13.43 -1.80
C LEU A 18 -7.49 12.09 -2.38
N ASP A 19 -6.57 11.40 -1.70
CA ASP A 19 -6.02 10.13 -2.16
C ASP A 19 -7.11 9.06 -2.37
N LEU A 20 -8.21 9.10 -1.59
CA LEU A 20 -9.36 8.19 -1.77
C LEU A 20 -10.08 8.40 -3.11
N GLY A 21 -10.11 9.63 -3.62
CA GLY A 21 -10.70 9.93 -4.93
C GLY A 21 -9.96 9.26 -6.09
N ASN A 22 -8.65 9.01 -5.94
CA ASN A 22 -7.89 8.25 -6.92
C ASN A 22 -8.39 6.80 -6.99
N TYR A 23 -8.65 6.15 -5.85
CA TYR A 23 -9.14 4.78 -5.82
C TYR A 23 -10.52 4.64 -6.45
N GLU A 24 -11.48 5.52 -6.12
CA GLU A 24 -12.80 5.51 -6.75
C GLU A 24 -12.71 5.68 -8.26
N ARG A 25 -11.86 6.61 -8.72
CA ARG A 25 -11.66 6.88 -10.15
C ARG A 25 -11.08 5.69 -10.91
N PHE A 26 -10.05 5.04 -10.38
CA PHE A 26 -9.34 3.97 -11.09
C PHE A 26 -10.01 2.60 -10.97
N LEU A 27 -10.68 2.33 -9.85
CA LEU A 27 -11.28 1.02 -9.58
C LEU A 27 -12.78 0.97 -9.86
N ASN A 28 -13.43 2.12 -10.11
CA ASN A 28 -14.88 2.22 -10.28
C ASN A 28 -15.63 1.62 -9.07
N VAL A 29 -15.22 2.03 -7.88
CA VAL A 29 -15.79 1.62 -6.58
C VAL A 29 -16.35 2.83 -5.84
N ARG A 30 -17.20 2.58 -4.85
CA ARG A 30 -17.75 3.59 -3.95
C ARG A 30 -17.27 3.31 -2.54
N LEU A 31 -16.45 4.21 -2.02
CA LEU A 31 -15.87 4.12 -0.69
C LEU A 31 -16.77 4.85 0.31
N SER A 32 -16.55 4.55 1.59
CA SER A 32 -17.24 5.15 2.73
C SER A 32 -16.25 5.81 3.68
N ARG A 33 -16.76 6.59 4.63
CA ARG A 33 -15.98 7.20 5.72
C ARG A 33 -15.07 6.24 6.49
N ASP A 34 -15.38 4.95 6.47
CA ASP A 34 -14.64 3.91 7.19
C ASP A 34 -13.40 3.43 6.43
N ASN A 35 -13.33 3.69 5.10
CA ASN A 35 -12.16 3.43 4.28
C ASN A 35 -11.03 4.43 4.58
N ASN A 36 -11.33 5.57 5.20
CA ASN A 36 -10.35 6.51 5.72
C ASN A 36 -10.07 6.24 7.22
N ILE A 37 -8.98 5.55 7.53
CA ILE A 37 -8.53 5.32 8.91
C ILE A 37 -7.54 6.41 9.33
N THR A 38 -7.74 6.97 10.53
CA THR A 38 -6.82 7.97 11.09
C THR A 38 -6.43 7.61 12.52
N THR A 39 -5.28 8.09 12.97
CA THR A 39 -4.82 7.93 14.36
C THR A 39 -5.89 8.40 15.35
N GLY A 40 -6.54 9.54 15.07
CA GLY A 40 -7.62 10.07 15.91
C GLY A 40 -8.80 9.10 16.06
N LYS A 41 -9.26 8.49 14.96
CA LYS A 41 -10.37 7.51 14.99
C LYS A 41 -10.03 6.29 15.87
N ILE A 42 -8.82 5.75 15.72
CA ILE A 42 -8.39 4.56 16.46
C ILE A 42 -8.22 4.87 17.95
N TYR A 43 -7.60 5.99 18.28
CA TYR A 43 -7.41 6.38 19.67
C TYR A 43 -8.76 6.67 20.34
N GLN A 44 -9.67 7.36 19.65
CA GLN A 44 -11.03 7.59 20.16
C GLN A 44 -11.75 6.26 20.45
N GLN A 45 -11.74 5.31 19.51
CA GLN A 45 -12.36 4.00 19.70
C GLN A 45 -11.79 3.26 20.92
N VAL A 46 -10.46 3.28 21.10
CA VAL A 46 -9.81 2.58 22.20
C VAL A 46 -10.11 3.24 23.55
N ILE A 47 -10.10 4.58 23.62
CA ILE A 47 -10.46 5.34 24.82
C ILE A 47 -11.93 5.08 25.21
N GLU A 48 -12.84 5.03 24.24
CA GLU A 48 -14.25 4.73 24.50
C GLU A 48 -14.46 3.31 25.05
N ARG A 49 -13.76 2.32 24.48
CA ARG A 49 -13.75 0.93 24.99
C ARG A 49 -13.20 0.85 26.41
N GLU A 50 -12.14 1.60 26.71
CA GLU A 50 -11.55 1.66 28.05
C GLU A 50 -12.54 2.21 29.08
N ARG A 51 -13.21 3.33 28.76
CA ARG A 51 -14.21 3.94 29.64
C ARG A 51 -15.43 3.06 29.89
N ARG A 52 -15.81 2.22 28.92
CA ARG A 52 -16.89 1.24 29.06
C ARG A 52 -16.49 0.03 29.93
N GLY A 53 -15.19 -0.18 30.16
CA GLY A 53 -14.68 -1.30 30.94
C GLY A 53 -14.36 -2.56 30.12
N ASP A 54 -14.28 -2.47 28.80
CA ASP A 54 -14.06 -3.61 27.91
C ASP A 54 -12.72 -4.32 28.16
N TYR A 55 -11.73 -3.60 28.71
CA TYR A 55 -10.41 -4.14 29.05
C TYR A 55 -10.31 -4.69 30.48
N LEU A 56 -11.44 -4.83 31.19
CA LEU A 56 -11.53 -5.43 32.53
C LEU A 56 -10.60 -4.75 33.56
N GLY A 57 -10.41 -3.43 33.45
CA GLY A 57 -9.56 -2.64 34.33
C GLY A 57 -8.05 -2.83 34.12
N LYS A 58 -7.62 -3.57 33.09
CA LYS A 58 -6.20 -3.69 32.71
C LYS A 58 -5.72 -2.42 32.01
N THR A 59 -4.42 -2.13 32.17
CA THR A 59 -3.77 -0.99 31.50
C THR A 59 -3.79 -1.16 29.98
N VAL A 60 -4.34 -0.16 29.28
CA VAL A 60 -4.30 -0.08 27.82
C VAL A 60 -2.92 0.40 27.37
N GLN A 61 -2.41 -0.23 26.30
CA GLN A 61 -1.08 0.00 25.74
C GLN A 61 -1.14 -0.04 24.21
N THR A 62 -0.15 0.56 23.53
CA THR A 62 -0.05 0.52 22.06
C THR A 62 -0.08 -0.91 21.51
N ILE A 63 0.67 -1.81 22.13
CA ILE A 63 0.62 -3.24 21.84
C ILE A 63 0.07 -3.95 23.08
N PRO A 64 -0.98 -4.79 22.97
CA PRO A 64 -1.69 -5.18 21.76
C PRO A 64 -2.93 -4.31 21.43
N HIS A 65 -3.27 -3.30 22.22
CA HIS A 65 -4.62 -2.70 22.16
C HIS A 65 -4.82 -1.76 20.95
N ILE A 66 -3.89 -0.83 20.69
CA ILE A 66 -3.97 0.06 19.52
C ILE A 66 -3.77 -0.76 18.23
N THR A 67 -2.73 -1.59 18.20
CA THR A 67 -2.45 -2.49 17.06
C THR A 67 -3.61 -3.44 16.77
N GLY A 68 -4.23 -4.01 17.81
CA GLY A 68 -5.43 -4.83 17.70
C GLY A 68 -6.62 -4.05 17.12
N ALA A 69 -6.88 -2.84 17.59
CA ALA A 69 -7.95 -2.00 17.07
C ALA A 69 -7.75 -1.63 15.58
N ILE A 70 -6.50 -1.39 15.15
CA ILE A 70 -6.16 -1.16 13.74
C ILE A 70 -6.50 -2.39 12.89
N ILE A 71 -6.08 -3.58 13.33
CA ILE A 71 -6.33 -4.83 12.59
C ILE A 71 -7.83 -5.14 12.54
N GLU A 72 -8.54 -5.00 13.66
CA GLU A 72 -10.00 -5.18 13.71
C GLU A 72 -10.72 -4.23 12.76
N TRP A 73 -10.29 -2.96 12.68
CA TRP A 73 -10.86 -1.98 11.76
C TRP A 73 -10.67 -2.43 10.32
N VAL A 74 -9.44 -2.79 9.95
CA VAL A 74 -9.10 -3.20 8.59
C VAL A 74 -9.80 -4.49 8.20
N GLU A 75 -9.82 -5.52 9.05
CA GLU A 75 -10.51 -6.78 8.75
C GLU A 75 -12.02 -6.59 8.59
N ARG A 76 -12.62 -5.70 9.38
CA ARG A 76 -14.04 -5.33 9.25
C ARG A 76 -14.31 -4.64 7.92
N VAL A 77 -13.56 -3.59 7.60
CA VAL A 77 -13.78 -2.79 6.38
C VAL A 77 -13.47 -3.59 5.12
N ALA A 78 -12.42 -4.42 5.13
CA ALA A 78 -12.06 -5.30 4.02
C ALA A 78 -13.13 -6.35 3.70
N ALA A 79 -14.05 -6.64 4.62
CA ALA A 79 -15.15 -7.57 4.40
C ALA A 79 -16.38 -6.92 3.73
N ILE A 80 -16.44 -5.59 3.67
CA ILE A 80 -17.58 -4.83 3.13
C ILE A 80 -17.37 -4.64 1.61
N PRO A 81 -18.35 -4.99 0.76
CA PRO A 81 -18.27 -4.73 -0.67
C PRO A 81 -18.33 -3.23 -0.99
N VAL A 82 -17.57 -2.81 -1.99
CA VAL A 82 -17.48 -1.41 -2.46
C VAL A 82 -17.77 -1.27 -3.96
N ASP A 83 -17.95 -2.38 -4.68
CA ASP A 83 -18.21 -2.41 -6.12
C ASP A 83 -19.71 -2.47 -6.47
N GLY A 84 -20.58 -2.32 -5.47
CA GLY A 84 -22.03 -2.44 -5.61
C GLY A 84 -22.53 -3.89 -5.69
N SER A 85 -21.65 -4.88 -5.54
CA SER A 85 -22.05 -6.28 -5.37
C SER A 85 -22.35 -6.60 -3.90
N ASP A 86 -23.02 -7.73 -3.65
CA ASP A 86 -23.21 -8.25 -2.29
C ASP A 86 -22.11 -9.26 -1.89
N LYS A 87 -20.99 -9.29 -2.62
CA LYS A 87 -19.93 -10.28 -2.42
C LYS A 87 -18.78 -9.70 -1.63
N ARG A 88 -18.31 -10.45 -0.64
CA ARG A 88 -17.10 -10.11 0.10
C ARG A 88 -15.92 -9.95 -0.88
N PRO A 89 -15.14 -8.85 -0.80
CA PRO A 89 -13.93 -8.68 -1.61
C PRO A 89 -12.88 -9.76 -1.32
N ASP A 90 -12.16 -10.19 -2.38
CA ASP A 90 -11.05 -11.14 -2.26
C ASP A 90 -9.76 -10.47 -1.77
N VAL A 91 -9.54 -9.20 -2.13
CA VAL A 91 -8.33 -8.43 -1.82
C VAL A 91 -8.72 -7.04 -1.35
N CYS A 92 -8.01 -6.55 -0.33
CA CYS A 92 -8.10 -5.16 0.14
C CYS A 92 -6.74 -4.49 -0.05
N ILE A 93 -6.73 -3.36 -0.75
CA ILE A 93 -5.54 -2.52 -0.88
C ILE A 93 -5.50 -1.59 0.34
N ILE A 94 -4.38 -1.61 1.05
CA ILE A 94 -4.17 -0.78 2.25
C ILE A 94 -3.01 0.16 1.94
N GLU A 95 -3.28 1.45 1.99
CA GLU A 95 -2.27 2.49 1.90
C GLU A 95 -1.99 3.05 3.30
N LEU A 96 -0.70 3.04 3.68
CA LEU A 96 -0.23 3.78 4.83
C LEU A 96 0.38 5.08 4.32
N GLY A 97 -0.38 6.18 4.46
CA GLY A 97 0.12 7.51 4.17
C GLY A 97 1.28 7.91 5.09
N GLY A 98 1.99 8.98 4.71
CA GLY A 98 3.18 9.44 5.43
C GLY A 98 4.46 8.74 4.95
N THR A 99 5.46 8.62 5.84
CA THR A 99 6.76 8.03 5.47
C THR A 99 7.19 6.97 6.47
N ILE A 100 8.02 6.01 6.04
CA ILE A 100 8.53 5.01 6.97
C ILE A 100 9.61 5.60 7.89
N GLY A 101 9.43 5.43 9.20
CA GLY A 101 10.37 5.90 10.23
C GLY A 101 9.92 7.16 10.97
N ASP A 102 8.76 7.71 10.63
CA ASP A 102 8.09 8.74 11.42
C ASP A 102 7.47 8.13 12.70
N ILE A 103 7.12 8.98 13.68
CA ILE A 103 6.58 8.53 14.98
C ILE A 103 5.10 8.15 14.80
N GLU A 104 4.42 8.85 13.91
CA GLU A 104 3.00 8.73 13.59
C GLU A 104 2.67 7.36 12.99
N GLY A 105 3.52 6.83 12.12
CA GLY A 105 3.32 5.54 11.45
C GLY A 105 3.69 4.32 12.31
N MET A 106 4.42 4.49 13.42
CA MET A 106 4.91 3.36 14.23
C MET A 106 3.80 2.39 14.69
N PRO A 107 2.65 2.86 15.22
CA PRO A 107 1.58 1.96 15.63
C PRO A 107 0.97 1.17 14.46
N PHE A 108 0.89 1.77 13.27
CA PHE A 108 0.34 1.11 12.08
C PHE A 108 1.27 0.03 11.55
N VAL A 109 2.57 0.32 11.44
CA VAL A 109 3.56 -0.66 10.99
C VAL A 109 3.62 -1.85 11.96
N ALA A 110 3.64 -1.58 13.27
CA ALA A 110 3.62 -2.60 14.31
C ALA A 110 2.36 -3.48 14.26
N ALA A 111 1.22 -2.93 13.84
CA ALA A 111 -0.03 -3.70 13.72
C ALA A 111 0.08 -4.82 12.66
N PHE A 112 0.85 -4.59 11.59
CA PHE A 112 0.98 -5.55 10.50
C PHE A 112 2.20 -6.47 10.60
N GLU A 113 3.14 -6.22 11.51
CA GLU A 113 4.33 -7.05 11.73
C GLU A 113 3.97 -8.54 11.91
N LYS A 114 2.89 -8.84 12.64
CA LYS A 114 2.47 -10.23 12.90
C LYS A 114 2.21 -11.05 11.63
N PHE A 115 1.86 -10.39 10.51
CA PHE A 115 1.58 -11.05 9.25
C PHE A 115 2.84 -11.51 8.49
N GLN A 116 4.02 -11.09 8.93
CA GLN A 116 5.31 -11.59 8.43
C GLN A 116 5.61 -13.03 8.89
N ARG A 117 4.87 -13.53 9.90
CA ARG A 117 5.03 -14.92 10.37
C ARG A 117 4.62 -15.91 9.28
N PRO A 118 5.33 -17.05 9.12
CA PRO A 118 5.01 -18.04 8.08
C PRO A 118 3.54 -18.49 8.05
N ALA A 119 2.89 -18.58 9.21
CA ALA A 119 1.49 -18.98 9.33
C ALA A 119 0.48 -17.98 8.71
N PHE A 120 0.90 -16.74 8.48
CA PHE A 120 0.07 -15.67 7.90
C PHE A 120 0.61 -15.17 6.57
N ARG A 121 1.63 -15.83 6.02
CA ARG A 121 2.32 -15.39 4.80
C ARG A 121 1.30 -15.05 3.72
N ASP A 122 0.41 -15.96 3.40
CA ASP A 122 -0.54 -15.80 2.28
C ASP A 122 -1.67 -14.76 2.54
N ARG A 123 -1.70 -14.10 3.71
CA ARG A 123 -2.72 -13.10 4.08
C ARG A 123 -2.31 -11.66 3.86
N LEU A 124 -1.02 -11.37 3.70
CA LEU A 124 -0.51 -10.02 3.49
C LEU A 124 0.63 -10.03 2.48
N MET A 125 0.57 -9.13 1.51
CA MET A 125 1.67 -8.79 0.62
C MET A 125 2.10 -7.36 0.94
N THR A 126 3.38 -7.15 1.21
CA THR A 126 3.94 -5.82 1.51
C THR A 126 4.58 -5.22 0.26
N VAL A 127 4.12 -4.03 -0.12
CA VAL A 127 4.71 -3.24 -1.21
C VAL A 127 5.39 -2.01 -0.60
N HIS A 128 6.69 -1.87 -0.83
CA HIS A 128 7.42 -0.68 -0.39
C HIS A 128 7.71 0.22 -1.59
N VAL A 129 7.24 1.46 -1.55
CA VAL A 129 7.49 2.45 -2.60
C VAL A 129 8.61 3.37 -2.15
N SER A 130 9.62 3.54 -2.98
CA SER A 130 10.79 4.35 -2.64
C SER A 130 11.32 5.16 -3.80
N LEU A 131 11.86 6.34 -3.51
CA LEU A 131 12.41 7.26 -4.49
C LEU A 131 13.89 6.96 -4.78
N ILE A 132 14.22 6.82 -6.06
CA ILE A 132 15.57 6.87 -6.60
C ILE A 132 15.79 8.30 -7.11
N VAL A 133 16.87 8.92 -6.65
CA VAL A 133 17.18 10.32 -7.00
C VAL A 133 18.19 10.33 -8.13
N ASP A 134 17.95 11.15 -9.16
CA ASP A 134 18.83 11.33 -10.32
C ASP A 134 19.39 12.76 -10.36
N PRO A 135 20.43 13.11 -9.57
CA PRO A 135 20.93 14.47 -9.53
C PRO A 135 21.52 14.88 -10.89
N LYS A 136 20.93 15.92 -11.50
CA LYS A 136 21.37 16.47 -12.80
C LYS A 136 22.85 16.83 -12.86
N SER A 137 23.46 17.17 -11.72
CA SER A 137 24.88 17.50 -11.61
C SER A 137 25.81 16.29 -11.75
N THR A 138 25.34 15.08 -11.46
CA THR A 138 26.17 13.85 -11.47
C THR A 138 25.84 12.90 -12.61
N GLY A 139 24.62 12.96 -13.15
CA GLY A 139 24.16 12.05 -14.21
C GLY A 139 24.02 10.59 -13.77
N GLU A 140 24.15 10.29 -12.48
CA GLU A 140 24.10 8.94 -11.94
C GLU A 140 22.98 8.77 -10.91
N PRO A 141 22.14 7.74 -11.04
CA PRO A 141 21.12 7.42 -10.05
C PRO A 141 21.70 7.12 -8.68
N LYS A 142 21.16 7.77 -7.64
CA LYS A 142 21.55 7.61 -6.24
C LYS A 142 20.47 6.85 -5.48
N THR A 143 20.84 5.66 -5.01
CA THR A 143 19.95 4.73 -4.31
C THR A 143 20.00 4.87 -2.78
N LYS A 144 20.79 5.81 -2.25
CA LYS A 144 21.01 5.94 -0.80
C LYS A 144 19.73 6.27 0.00
N PRO A 145 18.83 7.15 -0.47
CA PRO A 145 17.56 7.38 0.21
C PRO A 145 16.72 6.11 0.32
N MET A 146 16.59 5.36 -0.79
CA MET A 146 15.90 4.08 -0.80
C MET A 146 16.54 3.06 0.15
N GLN A 147 17.87 2.96 0.17
CA GLN A 147 18.58 2.08 1.10
C GLN A 147 18.26 2.40 2.56
N ASN A 148 18.14 3.69 2.90
CA ASN A 148 17.80 4.12 4.26
C ASN A 148 16.34 3.80 4.61
N SER A 149 15.43 4.08 3.68
CA SER A 149 14.02 3.74 3.81
C SER A 149 13.80 2.24 4.04
N MET A 150 14.51 1.39 3.29
CA MET A 150 14.53 -0.07 3.47
C MET A 150 15.11 -0.53 4.81
N ARG A 151 16.03 0.24 5.41
CA ARG A 151 16.54 -0.06 6.76
C ARG A 151 15.50 0.24 7.81
N HIS A 152 14.79 1.37 7.71
CA HIS A 152 13.70 1.69 8.64
C HIS A 152 12.56 0.68 8.55
N LEU A 153 12.15 0.29 7.34
CA LEU A 153 11.10 -0.73 7.15
C LEU A 153 11.46 -2.06 7.84
N ARG A 154 12.70 -2.52 7.63
CA ARG A 154 13.22 -3.75 8.27
C ARG A 154 13.36 -3.63 9.77
N ALA A 155 13.81 -2.48 10.27
CA ALA A 155 13.92 -2.22 11.70
C ALA A 155 12.54 -2.26 12.40
N SER A 156 11.48 -1.88 11.68
CA SER A 156 10.09 -1.99 12.14
C SER A 156 9.48 -3.38 11.97
N GLY A 157 10.27 -4.40 11.59
CA GLY A 157 9.84 -5.79 11.50
C GLY A 157 9.16 -6.18 10.18
N LEU A 158 9.16 -5.30 9.16
CA LEU A 158 8.62 -5.62 7.83
C LEU A 158 9.71 -5.85 6.79
N VAL A 159 9.53 -6.87 5.97
CA VAL A 159 10.30 -7.08 4.74
C VAL A 159 9.33 -6.92 3.57
N PRO A 160 9.66 -6.13 2.53
CA PRO A 160 8.77 -5.98 1.39
C PRO A 160 8.77 -7.24 0.53
N ASP A 161 7.61 -7.64 0.05
CA ASP A 161 7.47 -8.66 -0.99
C ASP A 161 7.72 -8.07 -2.39
N LEU A 162 7.47 -6.77 -2.55
CA LEU A 162 7.70 -6.00 -3.77
C LEU A 162 8.31 -4.64 -3.42
N LEU A 163 9.39 -4.27 -4.09
CA LEU A 163 10.01 -2.95 -3.99
C LEU A 163 9.74 -2.16 -5.27
N VAL A 164 8.95 -1.10 -5.17
CA VAL A 164 8.68 -0.18 -6.26
C VAL A 164 9.64 1.00 -6.17
N CYS A 165 10.54 1.10 -7.13
CA CYS A 165 11.47 2.22 -7.28
C CYS A 165 10.87 3.27 -8.21
N ARG A 166 10.46 4.41 -7.64
CA ARG A 166 10.10 5.62 -8.40
C ARG A 166 11.36 6.34 -8.83
N SER A 167 11.50 6.67 -10.10
CA SER A 167 12.68 7.37 -10.66
C SER A 167 12.28 8.34 -11.77
N GLU A 168 13.19 9.23 -12.19
CA GLU A 168 12.94 10.07 -13.37
C GLU A 168 13.08 9.24 -14.65
N GLN A 169 14.06 8.33 -14.68
CA GLN A 169 14.39 7.50 -15.84
C GLN A 169 14.31 6.01 -15.54
N GLN A 170 14.20 5.21 -16.61
CA GLN A 170 14.26 3.74 -16.52
C GLN A 170 15.60 3.31 -15.87
N LEU A 171 15.51 2.46 -14.84
CA LEU A 171 16.71 1.92 -14.21
C LEU A 171 17.41 0.90 -15.12
N SER A 172 18.74 0.91 -15.11
CA SER A 172 19.53 -0.12 -15.79
C SER A 172 19.42 -1.46 -15.05
N ASN A 173 19.56 -2.57 -15.76
CA ASN A 173 19.53 -3.91 -15.16
C ASN A 173 20.58 -4.06 -14.06
N ALA A 174 21.81 -3.57 -14.28
CA ALA A 174 22.87 -3.60 -13.27
C ALA A 174 22.50 -2.85 -11.98
N LEU A 175 21.79 -1.73 -12.09
CA LEU A 175 21.32 -0.98 -10.93
C LEU A 175 20.18 -1.72 -10.22
N ARG A 176 19.25 -2.31 -10.97
CA ARG A 176 18.17 -3.14 -10.44
C ARG A 176 18.73 -4.33 -9.65
N ASP A 177 19.71 -5.04 -10.19
CA ASP A 177 20.35 -6.19 -9.53
C ASP A 177 21.06 -5.77 -8.23
N LYS A 178 21.72 -4.61 -8.25
CA LYS A 178 22.34 -4.03 -7.05
C LYS A 178 21.30 -3.67 -5.98
N ILE A 179 20.15 -3.12 -6.39
CA ILE A 179 19.05 -2.79 -5.48
C ILE A 179 18.46 -4.09 -4.88
N ALA A 180 18.21 -5.09 -5.72
CA ALA A 180 17.70 -6.40 -5.31
C ALA A 180 18.62 -7.05 -4.26
N ALA A 181 19.93 -7.11 -4.53
CA ALA A 181 20.92 -7.64 -3.60
C ALA A 181 20.94 -6.89 -2.25
N PHE A 182 20.82 -5.56 -2.24
CA PHE A 182 20.74 -4.79 -0.99
C PHE A 182 19.43 -5.03 -0.22
N GLY A 183 18.33 -5.11 -0.97
CA GLY A 183 16.99 -5.33 -0.45
C GLY A 183 16.76 -6.75 0.07
N MET A 184 17.66 -7.69 -0.24
CA MET A 184 17.47 -9.13 -0.04
C MET A 184 16.22 -9.62 -0.79
N LEU A 185 16.09 -9.17 -2.03
CA LEU A 185 15.00 -9.47 -2.95
C LEU A 185 15.57 -10.08 -4.22
N GLU A 186 14.73 -10.81 -4.95
CA GLU A 186 15.01 -11.21 -6.32
C GLU A 186 14.86 -10.00 -7.27
N PRO A 187 15.62 -9.94 -8.39
CA PRO A 187 15.52 -8.84 -9.37
C PRO A 187 14.11 -8.59 -9.88
N GLU A 188 13.28 -9.64 -9.99
CA GLU A 188 11.88 -9.56 -10.42
C GLU A 188 10.99 -8.83 -9.41
N GLN A 189 11.37 -8.83 -8.13
CA GLN A 189 10.66 -8.14 -7.06
C GLN A 189 11.00 -6.63 -7.01
N VAL A 190 11.96 -6.17 -7.82
CA VAL A 190 12.33 -4.75 -7.94
C VAL A 190 11.71 -4.15 -9.20
N VAL A 191 10.63 -3.41 -9.02
CA VAL A 191 9.86 -2.81 -10.11
C VAL A 191 10.23 -1.34 -10.26
N CYS A 192 10.68 -0.95 -11.45
CA CYS A 192 10.96 0.44 -11.79
C CYS A 192 9.70 1.09 -12.36
N ILE A 193 9.26 2.19 -11.75
CA ILE A 193 8.21 3.05 -12.30
C ILE A 193 8.83 4.44 -12.49
N TYR A 194 9.20 4.75 -13.72
CA TYR A 194 9.81 6.03 -14.06
C TYR A 194 8.76 7.12 -14.32
N ASP A 195 9.19 8.36 -14.54
CA ASP A 195 8.29 9.44 -14.91
C ASP A 195 7.61 9.16 -16.25
N VAL A 196 6.28 9.12 -16.22
CA VAL A 196 5.41 8.82 -17.36
C VAL A 196 4.65 10.08 -17.77
N LYS A 197 4.18 10.12 -19.02
CA LYS A 197 3.50 11.32 -19.55
C LYS A 197 2.13 11.54 -18.93
N ASN A 198 1.44 10.44 -18.60
CA ASN A 198 0.17 10.47 -17.88
C ASN A 198 0.06 9.28 -16.93
N ILE A 199 -0.87 9.41 -15.98
CA ILE A 199 -1.12 8.43 -14.92
C ILE A 199 -1.60 7.06 -15.43
N TYR A 200 -2.17 6.99 -16.63
CA TYR A 200 -2.70 5.75 -17.22
C TYR A 200 -1.61 4.82 -17.78
N GLU A 201 -0.37 5.32 -17.91
CA GLU A 201 0.79 4.48 -18.25
C GLU A 201 1.25 3.61 -17.07
N VAL A 202 0.98 4.00 -15.82
CA VAL A 202 1.48 3.29 -14.63
C VAL A 202 0.97 1.84 -14.57
N PRO A 203 -0.33 1.54 -14.77
CA PRO A 203 -0.79 0.15 -14.84
C PRO A 203 -0.12 -0.67 -15.95
N LEU A 204 0.24 -0.05 -17.08
CA LEU A 204 0.93 -0.72 -18.19
C LEU A 204 2.37 -1.08 -17.82
N LEU A 205 3.07 -0.20 -17.08
CA LEU A 205 4.40 -0.48 -16.54
C LEU A 205 4.37 -1.61 -15.50
N LEU A 206 3.38 -1.60 -14.61
CA LEU A 206 3.20 -2.68 -13.63
C LEU A 206 2.88 -4.02 -14.31
N HIS A 207 2.10 -3.99 -15.38
CA HIS A 207 1.80 -5.17 -16.18
C HIS A 207 3.05 -5.72 -16.88
N SER A 208 3.83 -4.87 -17.53
CA SER A 208 5.07 -5.28 -18.22
C SER A 208 6.14 -5.82 -17.26
N ALA A 209 6.12 -5.37 -16.01
CA ALA A 209 6.96 -5.89 -14.92
C ALA A 209 6.44 -7.20 -14.29
N ASN A 210 5.39 -7.83 -14.83
CA ASN A 210 4.81 -9.09 -14.34
C ASN A 210 4.35 -9.05 -12.87
N THR A 211 3.84 -7.90 -12.40
CA THR A 211 3.41 -7.76 -11.00
C THR A 211 2.18 -8.58 -10.65
N LEU A 212 1.22 -8.75 -11.56
CA LEU A 212 0.00 -9.52 -11.27
C LEU A 212 0.30 -11.00 -10.95
N PRO A 213 1.09 -11.74 -11.76
CA PRO A 213 1.50 -13.09 -11.39
C PRO A 213 2.16 -13.19 -10.01
N MET A 214 3.00 -12.21 -9.64
CA MET A 214 3.62 -12.15 -8.32
C MET A 214 2.59 -12.01 -7.20
N ILE A 215 1.61 -11.12 -7.36
CA ILE A 215 0.51 -10.93 -6.38
C ILE A 215 -0.29 -12.23 -6.21
N ILE A 216 -0.68 -12.86 -7.33
CA ILE A 216 -1.48 -14.10 -7.31
C ILE A 216 -0.73 -15.21 -6.57
N ASP A 217 0.56 -15.42 -6.91
CA ASP A 217 1.35 -16.47 -6.25
C ASP A 217 1.61 -16.15 -4.78
N ARG A 218 1.91 -14.89 -4.45
CA ARG A 218 2.26 -14.47 -3.10
C ARG A 218 1.11 -14.57 -2.11
N LEU A 219 -0.11 -14.26 -2.57
CA LEU A 219 -1.33 -14.31 -1.76
C LEU A 219 -2.14 -15.60 -1.95
N LYS A 220 -1.64 -16.53 -2.78
CA LYS A 220 -2.33 -17.79 -3.13
C LYS A 220 -3.77 -17.56 -3.57
N LEU A 221 -3.99 -16.48 -4.32
CA LEU A 221 -5.33 -16.14 -4.81
C LEU A 221 -5.81 -17.23 -5.78
N PRO A 222 -7.12 -17.55 -5.79
CA PRO A 222 -7.65 -18.47 -6.78
C PRO A 222 -7.31 -17.90 -8.15
N SER A 223 -6.51 -18.64 -8.92
CA SER A 223 -6.18 -18.26 -10.29
C SER A 223 -7.49 -17.95 -11.00
N PRO A 224 -7.62 -16.77 -11.64
CA PRO A 224 -8.74 -16.54 -12.54
C PRO A 224 -8.78 -17.74 -13.48
N ARG A 225 -9.92 -18.46 -13.55
CA ARG A 225 -10.07 -19.62 -14.44
C ARG A 225 -9.72 -19.29 -15.91
N ASN A 226 -9.59 -18.00 -16.24
CA ASN A 226 -9.10 -17.45 -17.49
C ASN A 226 -7.97 -16.41 -17.29
N LEU A 227 -6.77 -16.81 -16.82
CA LEU A 227 -5.56 -16.00 -17.08
C LEU A 227 -5.29 -15.82 -18.60
N LEU A 228 -5.90 -16.68 -19.42
CA LEU A 228 -5.90 -16.62 -20.89
C LEU A 228 -6.91 -15.65 -21.49
N ALA A 229 -7.88 -15.14 -20.72
CA ALA A 229 -8.55 -13.91 -21.13
C ALA A 229 -7.53 -12.80 -20.87
N LYS A 230 -6.74 -12.46 -21.90
CA LYS A 230 -5.82 -11.31 -21.87
C LYS A 230 -6.51 -10.19 -21.08
N GLN A 231 -5.89 -9.74 -19.99
CA GLN A 231 -6.37 -8.57 -19.26
C GLN A 231 -6.70 -7.51 -20.30
N ASN A 232 -7.90 -6.94 -20.22
CA ASN A 232 -8.32 -5.97 -21.21
C ASN A 232 -7.56 -4.66 -20.99
N LEU A 233 -6.34 -4.60 -21.53
CA LEU A 233 -5.48 -3.42 -21.46
C LEU A 233 -5.90 -2.35 -22.48
N TYR A 234 -6.88 -2.64 -23.33
CA TYR A 234 -7.31 -1.72 -24.39
C TYR A 234 -7.66 -0.34 -23.84
N GLN A 235 -8.43 -0.29 -22.74
CA GLN A 235 -8.84 0.96 -22.12
C GLN A 235 -7.63 1.74 -21.58
N TRP A 236 -6.69 1.06 -20.93
CA TRP A 236 -5.47 1.68 -20.41
C TRP A 236 -4.55 2.19 -21.53
N ILE A 237 -4.37 1.41 -22.60
CA ILE A 237 -3.59 1.80 -23.79
C ILE A 237 -4.26 2.98 -24.51
N PHE A 238 -5.58 2.99 -24.61
CA PHE A 238 -6.32 4.09 -25.22
C PHE A 238 -6.14 5.38 -24.42
N LEU A 239 -6.35 5.32 -23.09
CA LEU A 239 -6.19 6.47 -22.20
C LEU A 239 -4.74 6.93 -22.10
N SER A 240 -3.75 6.04 -22.20
CA SER A 240 -2.33 6.42 -22.18
C SER A 240 -1.88 7.15 -23.43
N ASN A 241 -2.59 6.96 -24.55
CA ASN A 241 -2.30 7.63 -25.82
C ASN A 241 -3.14 8.89 -26.04
N SER A 242 -4.08 9.19 -25.13
CA SER A 242 -4.93 10.38 -25.16
C SER A 242 -4.25 11.54 -24.46
#